data_AF-A0A852Z3G2-F1
#
_entry.id   AF-A0A852Z3G2-F1
#
_cell.length_a   1.000
_cell.length_b   1.000
_cell.length_c   1.000
_cell.angle_alpha   90.00
_cell.angle_beta   90.00
_cell.angle_gamma   90.00
#
_symmetry.space_group_name_H-M   'P 1'
#
loop_
_entity.id
_entity.type
_entity.pdbx_description
1 polymer ?
#
loop_
_entity_poly.entity_id
_entity_poly.type
_entity_poly.pdbx_seq_one_letter_code
_entity_poly.pdbx_strand_id
1 'polypeptide(L)'
;MHDFDQWHRLGKHWHAYVEQRGGNVPSTRADRLRRVPDHVLSSPRAVAEWLYRMKRVYLPAEPVKLLGAGAGWGTVGDDRHLERDLFEDELVASYGDSIYLSFACEHDRLDLWVEAVTAEDCSEVLHQEQE
;
A
#
# COMPACT_ATOMS: atom_id res chain seq x y z
N MET A 1 -4.82 -2.41 -25.85
CA MET A 1 -4.74 -1.09 -25.19
C MET A 1 -5.20 -1.31 -23.77
N HIS A 2 -4.29 -1.20 -22.79
CA HIS A 2 -4.65 -1.34 -21.37
C HIS A 2 -5.38 -0.08 -20.93
N ASP A 3 -6.39 -0.26 -20.07
CA ASP A 3 -7.26 0.83 -19.63
C ASP A 3 -6.86 1.23 -18.22
N PHE A 4 -6.11 2.34 -18.14
CA PHE A 4 -5.58 2.88 -16.90
C PHE A 4 -6.67 3.49 -15.99
N ASP A 5 -7.94 3.54 -16.43
CA ASP A 5 -9.08 4.01 -15.64
C ASP A 5 -10.05 2.88 -15.30
N GLN A 6 -9.56 1.63 -15.33
CA GLN A 6 -10.36 0.47 -14.97
C GLN A 6 -10.96 0.60 -13.56
N TRP A 7 -10.21 1.14 -12.60
CA TRP A 7 -10.66 1.37 -11.22
C TRP A 7 -11.97 2.18 -11.15
N HIS A 8 -12.08 3.25 -11.95
CA HIS A 8 -13.23 4.15 -11.93
C HIS A 8 -14.49 3.46 -12.45
N ARG A 9 -14.37 2.65 -13.50
CA ARG A 9 -15.49 1.85 -14.02
C ARG A 9 -15.94 0.75 -13.06
N LEU A 10 -15.02 0.25 -12.25
CA LEU A 10 -15.33 -0.72 -11.19
C LEU A 10 -15.92 -0.05 -9.94
N GLY A 11 -16.07 1.28 -9.92
CA GLY A 11 -16.59 2.01 -8.77
C GLY A 11 -15.71 1.83 -7.53
N LYS A 12 -14.40 1.67 -7.73
CA LYS A 12 -13.46 1.39 -6.65
C LYS A 12 -12.88 2.65 -6.03
N HIS A 13 -12.60 2.56 -4.74
CA HIS A 13 -11.68 3.43 -4.01
C HIS A 13 -10.84 2.56 -3.07
N TRP A 14 -9.98 3.15 -2.26
CA TRP A 14 -9.10 2.39 -1.37
C TRP A 14 -9.20 2.80 0.08
N HIS A 15 -9.14 1.80 0.94
CA HIS A 15 -9.00 1.94 2.38
C HIS A 15 -7.58 1.57 2.78
N ALA A 16 -6.85 2.53 3.33
CA ALA A 16 -5.47 2.36 3.75
C ALA A 16 -5.39 2.03 5.24
N TYR A 17 -4.49 1.12 5.59
CA TYR A 17 -4.29 0.63 6.94
C TYR A 17 -2.80 0.49 7.25
N VAL A 18 -2.44 0.84 8.48
CA VAL A 18 -1.11 0.66 9.05
C VAL A 18 -1.22 -0.34 10.19
N GLU A 19 -0.32 -1.33 10.21
CA GLU A 19 -0.28 -2.35 11.25
C GLU A 19 1.15 -2.57 11.76
N GLN A 20 1.35 -2.39 13.06
CA GLN A 20 2.60 -2.76 13.73
C GLN A 20 2.44 -4.18 14.30
N ARG A 21 3.30 -5.10 13.85
CA ARG A 21 3.32 -6.49 14.29
C ARG A 21 4.46 -6.75 15.25
N GLY A 22 4.11 -6.91 16.53
CA GLY A 22 4.97 -7.50 17.56
C GLY A 22 5.01 -9.03 17.50
N GLY A 23 5.24 -9.62 16.33
CA GLY A 23 5.32 -11.08 16.13
C GLY A 23 3.97 -11.80 15.91
N ASN A 24 2.85 -11.07 15.86
CA ASN A 24 1.53 -11.64 15.57
C ASN A 24 1.31 -11.94 14.08
N VAL A 25 0.30 -12.77 13.79
CA VAL A 25 -0.19 -13.01 12.41
C VAL A 25 -0.82 -11.70 11.88
N PRO A 26 -0.58 -11.31 10.61
CA PRO A 26 -1.26 -10.15 10.02
C PRO A 26 -2.78 -10.30 10.09
N SER A 27 -3.48 -9.17 10.18
CA SER A 27 -4.95 -9.18 10.08
C SER A 27 -5.39 -9.77 8.75
N THR A 28 -6.59 -10.34 8.69
CA THR A 28 -7.20 -10.69 7.41
C THR A 28 -7.81 -9.44 6.76
N ARG A 29 -8.09 -9.50 5.46
CA ARG A 29 -8.83 -8.42 4.78
C ARG A 29 -10.18 -8.16 5.45
N ALA A 30 -10.90 -9.20 5.86
CA ALA A 30 -12.17 -9.06 6.55
C ALA A 30 -12.02 -8.31 7.89
N ASP A 31 -10.97 -8.60 8.66
CA ASP A 31 -10.69 -7.90 9.91
C ASP A 31 -10.38 -6.42 9.66
N ARG A 32 -9.63 -6.10 8.58
CA ARG A 32 -9.35 -4.72 8.20
C ARG A 32 -10.60 -3.96 7.77
N LEU A 33 -11.44 -4.55 6.92
CA LEU A 33 -12.64 -3.87 6.44
C LEU A 33 -13.67 -3.63 7.55
N ARG A 34 -13.66 -4.42 8.63
CA ARG A 34 -14.51 -4.16 9.81
C ARG A 34 -14.06 -2.99 10.67
N ARG A 35 -12.84 -2.48 10.51
CA ARG A 35 -12.37 -1.30 11.25
C ARG A 35 -12.38 -0.06 10.38
N VAL A 36 -12.44 1.09 11.04
CA VAL A 36 -12.26 2.39 10.37
C VAL A 36 -10.87 2.43 9.73
N PRO A 37 -10.76 2.76 8.43
CA PRO A 37 -9.47 2.89 7.77
C PRO A 37 -8.69 4.10 8.26
N ASP A 38 -7.36 3.99 8.26
CA ASP A 38 -6.48 5.10 8.62
C ASP A 38 -6.61 6.25 7.60
N HIS A 39 -6.79 5.90 6.32
CA HIS A 39 -7.14 6.84 5.26
C HIS A 39 -8.09 6.24 4.23
N VAL A 40 -9.00 7.06 3.70
CA VAL A 40 -9.78 6.77 2.50
C VAL A 40 -9.15 7.50 1.32
N LEU A 41 -8.78 6.76 0.28
CA LEU A 41 -8.05 7.25 -0.88
C LEU A 41 -8.92 7.06 -2.12
N SER A 42 -9.23 8.15 -2.82
CA SER A 42 -10.23 8.17 -3.89
C SER A 42 -9.65 8.17 -5.30
N SER A 43 -8.34 7.97 -5.45
CA SER A 43 -7.67 7.90 -6.75
C SER A 43 -6.37 7.08 -6.67
N PRO A 44 -5.91 6.50 -7.80
CA PRO A 44 -4.62 5.83 -7.88
C PRO A 44 -3.45 6.74 -7.45
N ARG A 45 -3.52 8.02 -7.81
CA ARG A 45 -2.53 9.02 -7.40
C ARG A 45 -2.46 9.18 -5.89
N ALA A 46 -3.63 9.24 -5.21
CA ALA A 46 -3.69 9.37 -3.76
C ALA A 46 -3.11 8.12 -3.06
N VAL A 47 -3.32 6.93 -3.64
CA VAL A 47 -2.68 5.68 -3.20
C VAL A 47 -1.16 5.79 -3.27
N ALA A 48 -0.62 6.14 -4.44
CA ALA A 48 0.81 6.25 -4.66
C ALA A 48 1.47 7.30 -3.74
N GLU A 49 0.86 8.47 -3.59
CA GLU A 49 1.37 9.52 -2.72
C GLU A 49 1.35 9.13 -1.24
N TRP A 50 0.33 8.39 -0.81
CA TRP A 50 0.29 7.86 0.55
C TRP A 50 1.40 6.84 0.78
N LEU A 51 1.56 5.85 -0.12
CA LEU A 51 2.63 4.85 -0.03
C LEU A 51 4.02 5.49 -0.09
N TYR A 52 4.23 6.47 -0.96
CA TYR A 52 5.49 7.23 -1.04
C TYR A 52 5.83 7.91 0.29
N ARG A 53 4.86 8.59 0.93
CA ARG A 53 5.07 9.21 2.25
C ARG A 53 5.42 8.17 3.31
N MET A 54 4.72 7.04 3.31
CA MET A 54 4.97 5.98 4.28
C MET A 54 6.34 5.32 4.07
N LYS A 55 6.73 5.03 2.83
CA LYS A 55 8.07 4.54 2.48
C LYS A 55 9.15 5.53 2.97
N ARG A 56 8.97 6.84 2.75
CA ARG A 56 9.93 7.85 3.26
C ARG A 56 10.11 7.86 4.77
N VAL A 57 9.05 7.54 5.51
CA VAL A 57 9.10 7.53 6.99
C VAL A 57 9.71 6.23 7.51
N TYR A 58 9.40 5.09 6.89
CA TYR A 58 9.66 3.78 7.48
C TYR A 58 10.67 2.91 6.72
N LEU A 59 11.03 3.25 5.48
CA LEU A 59 12.04 2.55 4.69
C LEU A 59 13.36 3.33 4.78
N PRO A 60 14.31 2.92 5.62
CA PRO A 60 15.64 3.54 5.62
C PRO A 60 16.32 3.32 4.28
N ALA A 61 17.11 4.31 3.87
CA ALA A 61 17.96 4.17 2.69
C ALA A 61 19.10 3.19 2.99
N GLU A 62 19.12 2.06 2.28
CA GLU A 62 20.06 0.97 2.53
C GLU A 62 20.98 0.73 1.32
N PRO A 63 22.32 0.74 1.51
CA PRO A 63 23.24 0.42 0.45
C PRO A 63 23.18 -1.08 0.13
N VAL A 64 22.95 -1.40 -1.13
CA VAL A 64 22.89 -2.78 -1.63
C VAL A 64 23.95 -3.00 -2.70
N LYS A 65 24.54 -4.20 -2.71
CA LYS A 65 25.45 -4.60 -3.77
C LYS A 65 24.64 -5.01 -4.99
N LEU A 66 24.92 -4.39 -6.14
CA LEU A 66 24.24 -4.71 -7.38
C LEU A 66 24.72 -6.07 -7.93
N LEU A 67 23.84 -6.78 -8.64
CA LEU A 67 24.15 -8.07 -9.25
C LEU A 67 24.91 -7.87 -10.58
N GLY A 68 25.99 -8.64 -10.79
CA GLY A 68 26.76 -8.66 -12.04
C GLY A 68 28.27 -8.58 -11.84
N ALA A 69 29.04 -9.05 -12.82
CA ALA A 69 30.50 -8.94 -12.79
C ALA A 69 30.92 -7.46 -12.91
N GLY A 70 31.62 -6.94 -11.90
CA GLY A 70 31.99 -5.52 -11.83
C GLY A 70 30.86 -4.59 -11.37
N ALA A 71 29.72 -5.14 -10.92
CA ALA A 71 28.63 -4.34 -10.41
C ALA A 71 29.02 -3.62 -9.12
N GLY A 72 28.68 -2.32 -9.06
CA GLY A 72 28.95 -1.44 -7.93
C GLY A 72 27.91 -1.56 -6.83
N TRP A 73 27.80 -0.50 -6.03
CA TRP A 73 26.78 -0.35 -5.00
C TRP A 73 25.67 0.57 -5.50
N GLY A 74 24.43 0.28 -5.10
CA GLY A 74 23.28 1.16 -5.22
C GLY A 74 22.66 1.41 -3.85
N THR A 75 21.65 2.26 -3.79
CA THR A 75 20.90 2.51 -2.56
C THR A 75 19.43 2.19 -2.79
N VAL A 76 18.86 1.35 -1.95
CA VAL A 76 17.42 1.09 -1.92
C VAL A 76 16.78 2.08 -0.96
N GLY A 77 15.58 2.59 -1.28
CA GLY A 77 14.91 3.60 -0.45
C GLY A 77 15.48 5.02 -0.59
N ASP A 78 16.35 5.28 -1.57
CA ASP A 78 16.73 6.65 -1.94
C ASP A 78 15.62 7.37 -2.72
N ASP A 79 15.73 8.69 -2.88
CA ASP A 79 14.68 9.49 -3.53
C ASP A 79 14.34 9.00 -4.94
N ARG A 80 15.34 8.55 -5.72
CA ARG A 80 15.11 8.03 -7.08
C ARG A 80 14.36 6.72 -7.08
N HIS A 81 14.67 5.82 -6.15
CA HIS A 81 13.92 4.59 -5.95
C HIS A 81 12.47 4.93 -5.59
N LEU A 82 12.27 5.82 -4.62
CA LEU A 82 10.93 6.19 -4.17
C LEU A 82 10.11 6.88 -5.26
N GLU A 83 10.72 7.70 -6.12
CA GLU A 83 10.06 8.31 -7.29
C GLU A 83 9.62 7.26 -8.32
N ARG A 84 10.44 6.24 -8.58
CA ARG A 84 10.04 5.12 -9.45
C ARG A 84 8.89 4.33 -8.85
N ASP A 85 9.01 3.99 -7.57
CA ASP A 85 7.98 3.27 -6.83
C ASP A 85 6.64 4.00 -6.83
N LEU A 86 6.65 5.33 -6.74
CA LEU A 86 5.45 6.15 -6.84
C LEU A 86 4.71 5.88 -8.16
N PHE A 87 5.43 5.84 -9.28
CA PHE A 87 4.82 5.55 -10.58
C PHE A 87 4.29 4.11 -10.66
N GLU A 88 5.03 3.14 -10.13
CA GLU A 88 4.61 1.73 -10.12
C GLU A 88 3.38 1.51 -9.23
N ASP A 89 3.34 2.11 -8.05
CA ASP A 89 2.20 2.05 -7.14
C ASP A 89 0.95 2.72 -7.74
N GLU A 90 1.12 3.87 -8.41
CA GLU A 90 0.04 4.56 -9.13
C GLU A 90 -0.52 3.67 -10.25
N LEU A 91 0.36 3.00 -10.99
CA LEU A 91 -0.01 2.11 -12.06
C LEU A 91 -0.78 0.88 -11.56
N VAL A 92 -0.34 0.25 -10.48
CA VAL A 92 -1.07 -0.89 -9.88
C VAL A 92 -2.46 -0.46 -9.41
N ALA A 93 -2.54 0.66 -8.70
CA ALA A 93 -3.83 1.21 -8.26
C ALA A 93 -4.74 1.61 -9.44
N SER A 94 -4.18 2.03 -10.58
CA SER A 94 -4.96 2.37 -11.78
C SER A 94 -5.80 1.19 -12.31
N TYR A 95 -5.36 -0.05 -12.05
CA TYR A 95 -6.11 -1.26 -12.39
C TYR A 95 -7.19 -1.63 -11.37
N GLY A 96 -7.28 -0.91 -10.25
CA GLY A 96 -8.23 -1.21 -9.17
C GLY A 96 -7.71 -2.26 -8.19
N ASP A 97 -6.41 -2.51 -8.14
CA ASP A 97 -5.81 -3.56 -7.31
C ASP A 97 -5.51 -3.07 -5.89
N SER A 98 -5.45 -4.02 -4.96
CA SER A 98 -5.01 -3.76 -3.58
C SER A 98 -3.49 -3.85 -3.52
N ILE A 99 -2.86 -3.02 -2.69
CA ILE A 99 -1.41 -3.00 -2.52
C ILE A 99 -1.06 -3.37 -1.08
N TYR A 100 -0.06 -4.23 -0.93
CA TYR A 100 0.47 -4.64 0.37
C TYR A 100 1.98 -4.47 0.40
N LEU A 101 2.48 -3.79 1.44
CA LEU A 101 3.90 -3.64 1.71
C LEU A 101 4.19 -4.06 3.15
N SER A 102 5.37 -4.64 3.37
CA SER A 102 5.81 -5.04 4.71
C SER A 102 7.28 -4.71 4.91
N PHE A 103 7.55 -3.91 5.92
CA PHE A 103 8.89 -3.46 6.29
C PHE A 103 9.34 -4.14 7.57
N ALA A 104 10.62 -4.50 7.62
CA ALA A 104 11.24 -4.88 8.88
C ALA A 104 11.58 -3.61 9.67
N CYS A 105 11.22 -3.57 10.94
CA CYS A 105 11.66 -2.58 11.91
C CYS A 105 12.57 -3.26 12.94
N GLU A 106 13.34 -2.49 13.71
CA GLU A 106 14.41 -3.00 14.60
C GLU A 106 13.97 -4.17 15.50
N HIS A 107 12.71 -4.17 15.97
CA HIS A 107 12.16 -5.22 16.82
C HIS A 107 10.81 -5.77 16.34
N ASP A 108 10.26 -5.24 15.24
CA ASP A 108 8.88 -5.48 14.80
C ASP A 108 8.77 -5.51 13.26
N ARG A 109 7.56 -5.68 12.73
CA ARG A 109 7.26 -5.39 11.32
C ARG A 109 6.17 -4.34 11.19
N LEU A 110 6.32 -3.44 10.22
CA LEU A 110 5.27 -2.52 9.82
C LEU A 110 4.66 -3.02 8.52
N ASP A 111 3.37 -3.30 8.53
CA ASP A 111 2.60 -3.66 7.35
C ASP A 111 1.73 -2.49 6.92
N LEU A 112 1.75 -2.20 5.63
CA LEU A 112 0.85 -1.25 4.99
C LEU A 112 -0.08 -2.01 4.06
N TRP A 113 -1.37 -1.78 4.23
CA TRP A 113 -2.40 -2.34 3.37
C TRP A 113 -3.16 -1.21 2.71
N VAL A 114 -3.38 -1.33 1.40
CA VAL A 114 -4.25 -0.44 0.63
C VAL A 114 -5.27 -1.33 -0.05
N GLU A 115 -6.41 -1.53 0.61
CA GLU A 115 -7.47 -2.43 0.15
C GLU A 115 -8.35 -1.70 -0.85
N ALA A 116 -8.37 -2.18 -2.09
CA ALA A 116 -9.32 -1.72 -3.10
C ALA A 116 -10.72 -2.21 -2.73
N VAL A 117 -11.67 -1.31 -2.59
CA VAL A 117 -13.03 -1.54 -2.10
C VAL A 117 -14.04 -0.89 -3.03
N THR A 118 -15.26 -1.40 -3.01
CA THR A 118 -16.44 -0.83 -3.65
C THR A 118 -17.35 -0.16 -2.62
N ALA A 119 -18.43 0.48 -3.08
CA ALA A 119 -19.44 1.02 -2.18
C ALA A 119 -20.13 -0.08 -1.33
N GLU A 120 -20.29 -1.29 -1.88
CA GLU A 120 -20.90 -2.43 -1.19
C GLU A 120 -20.02 -2.88 -0.02
N ASP A 121 -18.71 -3.03 -0.25
CA ASP A 121 -17.71 -3.35 0.78
C ASP A 121 -17.72 -2.34 1.94
N CYS A 122 -18.10 -1.09 1.68
CA CYS A 122 -18.21 -0.05 2.72
C CYS A 122 -19.52 -0.13 3.51
N SER A 123 -20.61 -0.56 2.86
CA SER A 123 -21.94 -0.64 3.48
C SER A 123 -22.08 -1.84 4.42
N GLU A 124 -21.38 -2.94 4.17
CA GLU A 124 -21.33 -4.08 5.09
C GLU A 124 -20.73 -3.71 6.45
N VAL A 125 -19.83 -2.73 6.49
CA VAL A 125 -19.25 -2.19 7.73
C VAL A 125 -20.29 -1.45 8.58
N LEU A 126 -21.19 -0.71 7.93
CA LEU A 126 -22.25 0.04 8.62
C LEU A 126 -23.39 -0.85 9.13
N HIS A 127 -23.63 -2.00 8.49
CA HIS A 127 -24.68 -2.93 8.91
C HIS A 127 -24.31 -3.77 10.14
N GLN A 128 -23.03 -3.92 10.49
CA GLN A 128 -22.60 -4.66 11.69
C GLN A 128 -22.60 -3.85 12.99
N GLU A 129 -22.87 -2.54 12.95
CA GLU A 129 -22.99 -1.69 14.15
C GLU A 129 -24.45 -1.58 14.68
N GLN A 130 -25.42 -2.30 14.09
CA GLN A 130 -26.85 -2.21 14.44
C GLN A 130 -27.52 -3.52 14.91
N GLU A 131 -26.76 -4.58 15.19
CA GLU A 131 -27.25 -5.81 15.86
C GLU A 131 -26.60 -6.01 17.24
#